data_AF-A0A494BAY6-F1
#
_entry.id   AF-A0A494BAY6-F1
#
_cell.length_a   1.000
_cell.length_b   1.000
_cell.length_c   1.000
_cell.angle_alpha   90.00
_cell.angle_beta   90.00
_cell.angle_gamma   90.00
#
_symmetry.space_group_name_H-M   'P 1'
#
loop_
_entity.id
_entity.type
_entity.pdbx_description
1 polymer ?
#
loop_
_entity_poly.entity_id
_entity_poly.type
_entity_poly.pdbx_seq_one_letter_code
_entity_poly.pdbx_strand_id
1 'polypeptide(L)' 'MAADPLPPSAMVQPGTLNLNNEVVKMRKEVKRIRVLVIRKLVRSVGRLKSKKGTEDALLKNQRRAQRLLEEIHAMKV' A
#
# COMPACT_ATOMS: atom_id res chain seq x y z
N MET A 1 17.02 17.13 58.72
CA MET A 1 17.40 16.92 57.31
C MET A 1 16.97 15.52 56.91
N ALA A 2 15.76 15.38 56.36
CA ALA A 2 15.31 14.13 55.76
C ALA A 2 15.60 14.26 54.25
N ALA A 3 16.38 13.33 53.71
CA ALA A 3 16.71 13.31 52.29
C ALA A 3 15.42 13.04 51.48
N ASP A 4 15.11 13.94 50.55
CA ASP A 4 14.05 13.72 49.58
C ASP A 4 14.35 12.46 48.75
N PRO A 5 13.39 11.54 48.56
CA PRO A 5 13.58 10.44 47.64
C PRO A 5 13.61 11.00 46.21
N LEU A 6 14.71 10.72 45.51
CA LEU A 6 14.90 11.04 44.10
C LEU A 6 13.67 10.63 43.26
N PRO A 7 13.27 11.43 42.26
CA PRO A 7 12.16 11.07 41.38
C PRO A 7 12.47 9.74 40.69
N PRO A 8 11.45 8.90 40.43
CA PRO A 8 11.66 7.65 39.72
C PRO A 8 12.25 8.02 38.37
N SER A 9 13.54 7.69 38.21
CA SER A 9 14.26 7.76 36.95
C SER A 9 13.33 7.20 35.90
N ALA A 10 12.92 8.07 34.97
CA ALA A 10 12.07 7.71 33.87
C ALA A 10 12.79 6.59 33.12
N MET A 11 12.43 5.35 33.46
CA MET A 11 12.74 4.20 32.64
C MET A 11 11.98 4.46 31.35
N VAL A 12 12.66 5.14 30.42
CA VAL A 12 12.28 5.15 29.01
C VAL A 12 12.35 3.69 28.61
N GLN A 13 11.24 2.98 28.81
CA GLN A 13 11.10 1.62 28.34
C GLN A 13 11.37 1.68 26.83
N PRO A 14 12.47 1.09 26.35
CA PRO A 14 12.69 1.03 24.92
C PRO A 14 11.64 0.06 24.38
N GLY A 15 10.60 0.59 23.74
CA GLY A 15 9.80 -0.21 22.81
C GLY A 15 8.32 -0.40 23.11
N THR A 16 7.61 0.51 23.79
CA THR A 16 6.16 0.61 23.52
C THR A 16 5.97 1.34 22.19
N LEU A 17 6.21 0.63 21.08
CA LEU A 17 5.83 1.10 19.76
C LEU A 17 4.32 1.32 19.78
N ASN A 18 3.91 2.59 19.84
CA ASN A 18 2.52 2.94 19.63
C ASN A 18 2.23 2.69 18.14
N LEU A 19 1.73 1.50 17.84
CA LEU A 19 1.43 1.03 16.49
C LEU A 19 0.59 2.05 15.71
N ASN A 20 -0.32 2.77 16.39
CA ASN A 20 -1.13 3.79 15.74
C ASN A 20 -0.27 4.93 15.17
N ASN A 21 0.77 5.36 15.89
CA ASN A 21 1.66 6.43 15.42
C ASN A 21 2.48 5.96 14.21
N GLU A 22 2.97 4.73 14.22
CA GLU A 22 3.72 4.18 13.07
C GLU A 22 2.82 4.00 11.85
N VAL A 23 1.60 3.49 12.04
CA VAL A 23 0.59 3.41 10.97
C VAL A 23 0.30 4.78 10.37
N VAL A 24 0.20 5.84 11.20
CA VAL A 24 0.00 7.22 10.73
C VAL A 24 1.19 7.71 9.91
N LYS A 25 2.43 7.49 10.38
CA LYS A 25 3.66 7.85 9.65
C LYS A 25 3.74 7.15 8.28
N MET A 26 3.32 5.88 8.21
CA MET A 26 3.34 5.08 6.98
C MET A 26 2.35 5.57 5.91
N ARG A 27 1.26 6.28 6.27
CA ARG A 27 0.19 6.67 5.32
C ARG A 27 0.71 7.44 4.11
N LYS A 28 1.70 8.32 4.29
CA LYS A 28 2.28 9.12 3.19
C LYS A 28 2.95 8.23 2.15
N GLU A 29 3.74 7.28 2.61
CA GLU A 29 4.45 6.35 1.73
C GLU A 29 3.49 5.33 1.11
N VAL A 30 2.52 4.82 1.89
CA VAL A 30 1.45 3.96 1.37
C VAL A 30 0.66 4.65 0.26
N LYS A 31 0.29 5.93 0.42
CA LYS A 31 -0.37 6.72 -0.64
C LYS A 31 0.51 6.85 -1.88
N ARG A 32 1.80 7.15 -1.72
CA ARG A 32 2.77 7.25 -2.83
C ARG A 32 2.88 5.93 -3.59
N ILE A 33 3.09 4.82 -2.87
CA ILE A 33 3.22 3.48 -3.45
C ILE A 33 1.92 3.07 -4.14
N ARG A 34 0.76 3.29 -3.52
CA ARG A 34 -0.56 3.00 -4.11
C ARG A 34 -0.72 3.65 -5.49
N VAL A 35 -0.34 4.92 -5.63
CA VAL A 35 -0.38 5.61 -6.93
C VAL A 35 0.57 4.96 -7.94
N LEU A 36 1.80 4.59 -7.54
CA LEU A 36 2.76 3.92 -8.43
C LEU A 36 2.25 2.55 -8.90
N VAL A 37 1.63 1.78 -8.00
CA VAL A 37 1.01 0.50 -8.31
C VAL A 37 -0.14 0.69 -9.30
N ILE A 38 -1.07 1.62 -9.04
CA ILE A 38 -2.17 1.94 -9.97
C ILE A 38 -1.62 2.27 -11.36
N ARG A 39 -0.59 3.13 -11.47
CA ARG A 39 0.05 3.45 -12.76
C ARG A 39 0.66 2.24 -13.45
N LYS A 40 1.26 1.30 -12.71
CA LYS A 40 1.80 0.05 -13.26
C LYS A 40 0.69 -0.86 -13.79
N LEU A 41 -0.42 -0.97 -13.07
CA LEU A 41 -1.57 -1.78 -13.46
C LEU A 41 -2.27 -1.20 -14.69
N VAL A 42 -2.51 0.12 -14.73
CA VAL A 42 -3.10 0.81 -15.90
C VAL A 42 -2.25 0.57 -17.16
N ARG A 43 -0.92 0.68 -17.06
CA ARG A 43 -0.03 0.35 -18.20
C ARG A 43 -0.14 -1.11 -18.62
N SER A 44 -0.31 -2.03 -17.67
CA SER A 44 -0.46 -3.46 -17.96
C SER A 44 -1.79 -3.76 -18.65
N VAL A 45 -2.87 -3.08 -18.26
CA VAL A 45 -4.15 -3.11 -18.98
C VAL A 45 -3.98 -2.63 -20.42
N GLY A 46 -3.32 -1.49 -20.62
CA GLY A 46 -3.02 -0.95 -21.96
C GLY A 46 -2.28 -1.97 -22.84
N ARG A 47 -1.22 -2.60 -22.31
CA ARG A 47 -0.48 -3.65 -23.03
C ARG A 47 -1.32 -4.88 -23.34
N LEU A 48 -2.25 -5.29 -22.47
CA LEU A 48 -3.14 -6.43 -22.73
C LEU A 48 -4.14 -6.11 -23.84
N LYS A 49 -4.69 -4.90 -23.85
CA LYS A 49 -5.65 -4.44 -24.86
C LYS A 49 -5.01 -4.23 -26.25
N SER A 50 -3.71 -3.94 -26.31
CA SER A 50 -2.99 -3.74 -27.57
C SER A 50 -2.45 -5.03 -28.20
N LYS A 51 -2.58 -6.19 -27.53
CA LYS A 51 -2.13 -7.47 -28.10
C LYS A 51 -3.00 -7.85 -29.30
N LYS A 52 -2.35 -8.44 -30.30
CA LYS A 52 -2.97 -9.07 -31.47
C LYS A 52 -2.83 -10.60 -31.36
N GLY A 53 -3.67 -11.36 -32.07
CA GLY A 53 -3.61 -12.83 -32.07
C GLY A 53 -4.96 -13.46 -32.38
N THR A 54 -5.10 -14.74 -32.06
CA THR A 54 -6.36 -15.48 -32.20
C THR A 54 -7.43 -14.94 -31.26
N GLU A 55 -8.69 -15.14 -31.62
CA GLU A 55 -9.85 -14.66 -30.84
C GLU A 55 -9.83 -15.18 -29.40
N ASP A 56 -9.55 -16.47 -29.20
CA ASP A 56 -9.43 -17.05 -27.85
C ASP A 56 -8.34 -16.37 -27.00
N ALA A 57 -7.18 -16.06 -27.61
CA ALA A 57 -6.11 -15.34 -26.94
C ALA A 57 -6.53 -13.91 -26.56
N LEU A 58 -7.27 -13.22 -27.44
CA LEU A 58 -7.81 -11.88 -27.17
C LEU A 58 -8.83 -11.92 -26.04
N LEU A 59 -9.76 -12.88 -26.01
CA LEU A 59 -10.75 -13.05 -24.94
C LEU A 59 -10.08 -13.34 -23.58
N LYS A 60 -9.01 -14.14 -23.56
CA LYS A 60 -8.22 -14.38 -22.35
C LYS A 60 -7.52 -13.10 -21.87
N ASN A 61 -6.95 -12.31 -22.78
CA ASN A 61 -6.33 -11.03 -22.44
C ASN A 61 -7.35 -10.01 -21.93
N GLN A 62 -8.55 -9.94 -22.53
CA GLN A 62 -9.63 -9.05 -22.10
C GLN A 62 -10.11 -9.40 -20.70
N ARG A 63 -10.34 -10.68 -20.39
CA ARG A 63 -10.68 -11.13 -19.03
C ARG A 63 -9.61 -10.77 -18.01
N ARG A 64 -8.33 -10.89 -18.37
CA ARG A 64 -7.22 -10.47 -17.50
C ARG A 64 -7.21 -8.95 -17.30
N ALA A 65 -7.43 -8.17 -18.35
CA ALA A 65 -7.50 -6.72 -18.27
C ALA A 65 -8.66 -6.27 -17.35
N GLN A 66 -9.79 -6.95 -17.39
CA GLN A 66 -10.94 -6.67 -16.53
C GLN A 66 -10.62 -6.88 -15.05
N ARG A 67 -9.99 -8.01 -14.69
CA ARG A 67 -9.54 -8.26 -13.31
C ARG A 67 -8.59 -7.18 -12.79
N LEU A 68 -7.67 -6.72 -13.63
CA LEU A 68 -6.76 -5.62 -13.25
C LEU A 68 -7.49 -4.28 -13.06
N LEU A 69 -8.57 -4.02 -13.80
CA LEU A 69 -9.39 -2.83 -13.60
C LEU A 69 -10.14 -2.88 -12.27
N GLU A 70 -10.63 -4.06 -11.89
CA GLU A 70 -11.26 -4.29 -10.58
C GLU A 70 -10.27 -4.05 -9.43
N GLU A 71 -9.04 -4.56 -9.53
CA GLU A 71 -7.98 -4.26 -8.55
C GLU A 71 -7.69 -2.75 -8.46
N ILE A 72 -7.58 -2.06 -9.59
CA ILE A 72 -7.38 -0.61 -9.62
C ILE A 72 -8.53 0.14 -8.93
N HIS A 73 -9.77 -0.28 -9.16
CA HIS A 73 -10.94 0.32 -8.51
C HIS A 73 -10.92 0.11 -7.00
N ALA A 74 -10.60 -1.10 -6.54
CA ALA A 74 -10.47 -1.41 -5.11
C ALA A 74 -9.39 -0.57 -4.42
N MET A 75 -8.29 -0.23 -5.12
CA MET A 75 -7.22 0.61 -4.56
C MET A 75 -7.54 2.10 -4.53
N LYS A 76 -8.49 2.59 -5.34
CA LYS A 76 -8.86 4.02 -5.41
C LYS A 76 -9.75 4.50 -4.26
N VAL A 77 -10.26 3.57 -3.44
CA VAL A 77 -11.09 3.84 -2.25
C VAL A 77 -10.29 4.54 -1.15
#